data_AF-A0A6N8H6R7-F1
#
_entry.id   AF-A0A6N8H6R7-F1
#
_cell.length_a   1.000
_cell.length_b   1.000
_cell.length_c   1.000
_cell.angle_alpha   90.00
_cell.angle_beta   90.00
_cell.angle_gamma   90.00
#
_symmetry.space_group_name_H-M   'P 1'
#
loop_
_entity.id
_entity.type
_entity.pdbx_description
1 polymer ?
#
loop_
_entity_poly.entity_id
_entity_poly.type
_entity_poly.pdbx_seq_one_letter_code
_entity_poly.pdbx_strand_id
1 'polypeptide(L)'
;MEQNVEIKKPVPNPRDMAAGEIVVNVQKTDENGVTIKLWPDVSAVRNHMNDFVSLVPCDTYSVRHYTCGRFMYCAIALDDATRDAPCPAAYRVHSDSATNESDGSFLAAAAAWGIGAGLFDLPPLRIPSNKVHIVPQGKPGTNIIERYVMDDTLTLDDITYNDDGSVASLRVCKRDGSVITWQAN
;
A
#
# COMPACT_ATOMS: atom_id res chain seq x y z
N MET A 1 36.17 -16.47 11.94
CA MET A 1 35.25 -15.53 12.59
C MET A 1 34.78 -14.56 11.51
N GLU A 2 33.68 -14.87 10.85
CA GLU A 2 33.00 -13.90 9.98
C GLU A 2 32.39 -12.86 10.91
N GLN A 3 32.89 -11.63 10.85
CA GLN A 3 32.23 -10.50 11.50
C GLN A 3 30.97 -10.22 10.68
N ASN A 4 29.81 -10.59 11.22
CA ASN A 4 28.53 -10.05 10.77
C ASN A 4 28.56 -8.54 10.99
N VAL A 5 28.97 -7.80 9.97
CA VAL A 5 28.82 -6.35 9.95
C VAL A 5 27.33 -6.08 9.82
N GLU A 6 26.73 -5.63 10.90
CA GLU A 6 25.36 -5.11 10.89
C GLU A 6 25.37 -3.83 10.04
N ILE A 7 24.98 -3.96 8.77
CA ILE A 7 24.84 -2.80 7.87
C ILE A 7 23.63 -2.02 8.37
N LYS A 8 23.89 -0.96 9.14
CA LYS A 8 22.84 -0.03 9.57
C LYS A 8 22.13 0.51 8.33
N LYS A 9 20.80 0.38 8.32
CA LYS A 9 19.96 0.94 7.27
C LYS A 9 20.21 2.45 7.16
N PRO A 10 20.18 3.03 5.94
CA PRO A 10 20.11 4.47 5.79
C PRO A 10 18.90 4.99 6.57
N VAL A 11 19.04 6.16 7.21
CA VAL A 11 17.94 6.84 7.89
C VAL A 11 17.77 8.21 7.22
N PRO A 12 16.66 8.46 6.50
CA PRO A 12 15.54 7.56 6.25
C PRO A 12 15.89 6.41 5.30
N ASN A 13 15.24 5.26 5.49
CA ASN A 13 15.38 4.10 4.61
C ASN A 13 14.52 4.36 3.36
N PRO A 14 15.09 4.47 2.16
CA PRO A 14 14.34 4.78 0.93
C PRO A 14 13.37 3.67 0.52
N ARG A 15 13.36 2.54 1.24
CA ARG A 15 12.40 1.46 1.04
C ARG A 15 11.11 1.63 1.85
N ASP A 16 11.12 2.44 2.89
CA ASP A 16 10.00 2.59 3.81
C ASP A 16 9.17 3.83 3.43
N MET A 17 7.84 3.72 3.41
CA MET A 17 6.95 4.85 3.08
C MET A 17 6.58 5.62 4.35
N ALA A 18 6.59 6.94 4.27
CA ALA A 18 6.05 7.81 5.32
C ALA A 18 4.51 7.78 5.32
N ALA A 19 3.89 8.19 6.43
CA ALA A 19 2.42 8.17 6.57
C ALA A 19 1.68 8.96 5.47
N GLY A 20 2.23 10.10 5.05
CA GLY A 20 1.67 10.94 3.97
C GLY A 20 1.82 10.34 2.56
N GLU A 21 2.56 9.25 2.41
CA GLU A 21 2.85 8.57 1.15
C GLU A 21 2.02 7.29 0.99
N ILE A 22 0.97 7.13 1.81
CA ILE A 22 0.18 5.91 1.90
C ILE A 22 -1.29 6.21 1.65
N VAL A 23 -1.87 5.43 0.74
CA VAL A 23 -3.29 5.44 0.45
C VAL A 23 -3.99 4.38 1.29
N VAL A 24 -4.98 4.80 2.09
CA VAL A 24 -5.88 3.89 2.81
C VAL A 24 -7.03 3.49 1.89
N ASN A 25 -7.03 2.24 1.42
CA ASN A 25 -8.05 1.72 0.54
C ASN A 25 -9.06 0.85 1.31
N VAL A 26 -10.34 1.26 1.32
CA VAL A 26 -11.43 0.48 1.92
C VAL A 26 -11.87 -0.59 0.94
N GLN A 27 -11.65 -1.86 1.29
CA GLN A 27 -11.96 -3.00 0.42
C GLN A 27 -13.36 -3.55 0.65
N LYS A 28 -13.81 -3.59 1.91
CA LYS A 28 -15.11 -4.15 2.30
C LYS A 28 -15.66 -3.46 3.53
N THR A 29 -16.96 -3.20 3.53
CA THR A 29 -17.72 -2.72 4.69
C THR A 29 -18.89 -3.66 4.94
N ASP A 30 -19.08 -4.05 6.19
CA ASP A 30 -20.22 -4.83 6.68
C ASP A 30 -20.61 -4.37 8.09
N GLU A 31 -21.63 -4.99 8.68
CA GLU A 31 -22.14 -4.63 10.01
C GLU A 31 -21.10 -4.68 11.14
N ASN A 32 -20.05 -5.49 10.97
CA ASN A 32 -19.06 -5.75 12.00
C ASN A 32 -17.83 -4.82 11.89
N GLY A 33 -17.74 -3.98 10.86
CA GLY A 33 -16.52 -3.19 10.62
C GLY A 33 -16.17 -2.97 9.15
N VAL A 34 -14.95 -2.46 8.96
CA VAL A 34 -14.35 -2.24 7.63
C VAL A 34 -13.03 -2.97 7.50
N THR A 35 -12.80 -3.53 6.32
CA THR A 35 -11.51 -4.10 5.94
C THR A 35 -10.80 -3.10 5.04
N ILE A 36 -9.60 -2.69 5.45
CA ILE A 36 -8.75 -1.77 4.72
C ILE A 36 -7.50 -2.47 4.21
N LYS A 37 -6.95 -2.03 3.09
CA LYS A 37 -5.60 -2.37 2.63
C LYS A 37 -4.85 -1.06 2.43
N LEU A 38 -3.60 -1.04 2.86
CA LEU A 38 -2.71 0.09 2.64
C LEU A 38 -1.92 -0.14 1.36
N TRP A 39 -1.80 0.90 0.57
CA TRP A 39 -0.99 0.92 -0.64
C TRP A 39 -0.07 2.14 -0.63
N PRO A 40 1.18 2.01 -1.09
CA PRO A 40 1.99 3.18 -1.37
C PRO A 40 1.32 4.08 -2.41
N ASP A 41 1.48 5.39 -2.27
CA ASP A 41 1.17 6.35 -3.32
C ASP A 41 2.15 6.17 -4.50
N VAL A 42 1.61 6.17 -5.71
CA VAL A 42 2.39 5.90 -6.93
C VAL A 42 3.46 6.97 -7.16
N SER A 43 3.13 8.23 -6.88
CA SER A 43 4.07 9.35 -7.06
C SER A 43 5.19 9.29 -6.01
N ALA A 44 4.85 8.95 -4.76
CA ALA A 44 5.85 8.71 -3.72
C ALA A 44 6.81 7.58 -4.13
N VAL A 45 6.29 6.43 -4.60
CA VAL A 45 7.15 5.32 -5.04
C VAL A 45 8.08 5.73 -6.18
N ARG A 46 7.65 6.61 -7.10
CA ARG A 46 8.55 7.15 -8.14
C ARG A 46 9.70 7.98 -7.56
N ASN A 47 9.43 8.80 -6.56
CA ASN A 47 10.46 9.57 -5.87
C ASN A 47 11.43 8.64 -5.14
N HIS A 48 10.92 7.65 -4.41
CA HIS A 48 11.73 6.65 -3.74
C HIS A 48 12.58 5.83 -4.71
N MET A 49 12.09 5.50 -5.90
CA MET A 49 12.88 4.86 -6.96
C MET A 49 14.02 5.76 -7.45
N ASN A 50 13.79 7.08 -7.62
CA ASN A 50 14.84 8.03 -7.99
C ASN A 50 15.92 8.14 -6.90
N ASP A 51 15.52 8.11 -5.63
CA ASP A 51 16.47 8.12 -4.52
C ASP A 51 17.24 6.79 -4.44
N PHE A 52 16.54 5.67 -4.67
CA PHE A 52 17.12 4.34 -4.63
C PHE A 52 18.21 4.12 -5.68
N VAL A 53 18.06 4.65 -6.90
CA VAL A 53 19.12 4.51 -7.92
C VAL A 53 20.43 5.17 -7.50
N SER A 54 20.38 6.22 -6.67
CA SER A 54 21.58 6.87 -6.13
C SER A 54 22.34 6.01 -5.09
N LEU A 55 21.74 4.91 -4.63
CA LEU A 55 22.31 4.00 -3.63
C LEU A 55 22.78 2.67 -4.22
N VAL A 56 22.54 2.44 -5.50
CA VAL A 56 22.99 1.26 -6.23
C VAL A 56 23.88 1.71 -7.39
N PRO A 57 24.69 0.81 -8.00
CA PRO A 57 25.55 1.14 -9.14
C PRO A 57 24.72 1.32 -10.43
N CYS A 58 23.78 2.26 -10.45
CA CYS A 58 22.85 2.47 -11.55
C CYS A 58 22.51 3.95 -11.69
N ASP A 59 22.61 4.51 -12.89
CA ASP A 59 22.34 5.94 -13.11
C ASP A 59 20.85 6.29 -13.16
N THR A 60 20.02 5.32 -13.57
CA THR A 60 18.57 5.52 -13.75
C THR A 60 17.82 4.19 -13.73
N TYR A 61 16.48 4.25 -13.66
CA TYR A 61 15.63 3.09 -13.86
C TYR A 61 14.73 3.29 -15.07
N SER A 62 14.35 2.20 -15.72
CA SER A 62 13.34 2.23 -16.78
C SER A 62 12.10 1.46 -16.37
N VAL A 63 10.95 1.90 -16.89
CA VAL A 63 9.65 1.30 -16.64
C VAL A 63 9.07 0.87 -17.98
N ARG A 64 8.59 -0.38 -18.05
CA ARG A 64 7.88 -0.89 -19.23
C ARG A 64 6.64 -1.65 -18.79
N HIS A 65 5.49 -1.17 -19.22
CA HIS A 65 4.26 -1.95 -19.11
C HIS A 65 4.07 -2.88 -20.31
N TYR A 66 3.57 -4.07 -20.06
CA TYR A 66 3.25 -5.05 -21.10
C TYR A 66 2.15 -5.98 -20.62
N THR A 67 1.44 -6.60 -21.56
CA THR A 67 0.38 -7.56 -21.23
C THR A 67 0.90 -8.99 -21.33
N CYS A 68 0.54 -9.84 -20.36
CA CYS A 68 0.76 -11.27 -20.41
C CYS A 68 -0.57 -11.98 -20.09
N GLY A 69 -1.16 -12.62 -21.10
CA GLY A 69 -2.51 -13.17 -20.99
C GLY A 69 -3.54 -12.07 -20.71
N ARG A 70 -4.23 -12.16 -19.57
CA ARG A 70 -5.26 -11.20 -19.15
C ARG A 70 -4.76 -10.14 -18.16
N PHE A 71 -3.47 -10.17 -17.82
CA PHE A 71 -2.92 -9.31 -16.79
C PHE A 71 -1.96 -8.29 -17.40
N MET A 72 -2.08 -7.04 -16.93
CA MET A 72 -1.10 -6.00 -17.13
C MET A 72 0.07 -6.22 -16.17
N TYR A 73 1.27 -6.28 -16.72
CA TYR A 73 2.54 -6.34 -16.00
C TYR A 73 3.28 -5.03 -16.13
N CYS A 74 4.11 -4.74 -15.14
CA CYS A 74 5.11 -3.69 -15.19
C CYS A 74 6.47 -4.32 -14.93
N ALA A 75 7.45 -4.00 -15.77
CA ALA A 75 8.85 -4.32 -15.56
C ALA A 75 9.61 -3.05 -15.17
N ILE A 76 10.41 -3.13 -14.10
CA ILE A 76 11.34 -2.10 -13.68
C ILE A 76 12.75 -2.66 -13.82
N ALA A 77 13.55 -2.01 -14.67
CA ALA A 77 14.95 -2.38 -14.90
C ALA A 77 15.90 -1.37 -14.27
N LEU A 78 16.91 -1.90 -13.57
CA LEU A 78 18.07 -1.20 -13.03
C LEU A 78 19.30 -1.83 -13.69
N ASP A 79 19.89 -1.11 -14.64
CA ASP A 79 20.97 -1.61 -15.51
C ASP A 79 20.66 -2.98 -16.13
N ASP A 80 21.39 -4.04 -15.77
CA ASP A 80 21.25 -5.39 -16.31
C ASP A 80 20.20 -6.25 -15.60
N ALA A 81 19.62 -5.77 -14.50
CA ALA A 81 18.67 -6.51 -13.69
C ALA A 81 17.24 -5.95 -13.85
N THR A 82 16.28 -6.85 -14.07
CA THR A 82 14.86 -6.50 -14.22
C THR A 82 14.01 -7.27 -13.22
N ARG A 83 13.05 -6.59 -12.59
CA ARG A 83 11.96 -7.24 -11.84
C ARG A 83 10.64 -6.80 -12.42
N ASP A 84 9.71 -7.73 -12.55
CA ASP A 84 8.39 -7.46 -13.03
C ASP A 84 7.32 -8.13 -12.17
N ALA A 85 6.13 -7.55 -12.22
CA ALA A 85 4.98 -8.07 -11.48
C ALA A 85 3.67 -7.70 -12.18
N PRO A 86 2.64 -8.56 -12.07
CA PRO A 86 1.29 -8.20 -12.49
C PRO A 86 0.65 -7.25 -11.50
N CYS A 87 -0.40 -6.54 -11.94
CA CYS A 87 -1.25 -5.79 -11.02
C CYS A 87 -1.89 -6.73 -9.98
N PRO A 88 -1.77 -6.46 -8.67
CA PRO A 88 -2.46 -7.22 -7.65
C PRO A 88 -3.98 -7.15 -7.86
N ALA A 89 -4.66 -8.31 -7.80
CA ALA A 89 -6.11 -8.37 -7.98
C ALA A 89 -6.89 -7.48 -6.99
N ALA A 90 -6.32 -7.24 -5.81
CA ALA A 90 -6.89 -6.42 -4.75
C ALA A 90 -6.60 -4.91 -4.90
N TYR A 91 -5.79 -4.49 -5.88
CA TYR A 91 -5.49 -3.08 -6.10
C TYR A 91 -6.64 -2.38 -6.85
N ARG A 92 -7.38 -1.55 -6.11
CA ARG A 92 -8.57 -0.83 -6.58
C ARG A 92 -8.65 0.54 -5.90
N VAL A 93 -7.76 1.45 -6.29
CA VAL A 93 -7.66 2.80 -5.73
C VAL A 93 -8.39 3.83 -6.59
N HIS A 94 -8.38 3.64 -7.91
CA HIS A 94 -9.01 4.55 -8.88
C HIS A 94 -10.35 3.99 -9.39
N SER A 95 -11.19 4.84 -9.97
CA SER A 95 -12.39 4.41 -10.68
C SER A 95 -12.08 3.79 -12.05
N ASP A 96 -11.01 4.25 -12.70
CA ASP A 96 -10.55 3.71 -13.98
C ASP A 96 -9.74 2.42 -13.80
N SER A 97 -10.13 1.37 -14.54
CA SER A 97 -9.49 0.06 -14.45
C SER A 97 -8.09 0.05 -15.04
N ALA A 98 -7.84 0.78 -16.14
CA ALA A 98 -6.55 0.78 -16.79
C ALA A 98 -5.48 1.48 -15.93
N THR A 99 -5.84 2.58 -15.27
CA THR A 99 -5.00 3.24 -14.27
C THR A 99 -4.68 2.30 -13.11
N ASN A 100 -5.68 1.60 -12.54
CA ASN A 100 -5.42 0.61 -11.48
C ASN A 100 -4.47 -0.50 -11.92
N GLU A 101 -4.63 -1.01 -13.15
CA GLU A 101 -3.77 -2.05 -13.69
C GLU A 101 -2.33 -1.57 -13.92
N SER A 102 -2.15 -0.38 -14.49
CA SER A 102 -0.85 0.26 -14.68
C SER A 102 -0.16 0.55 -13.34
N ASP A 103 -0.87 1.17 -12.40
CA ASP A 103 -0.31 1.62 -11.13
C ASP A 103 -0.06 0.45 -10.18
N GLY A 104 -1.03 -0.46 -10.04
CA GLY A 104 -0.88 -1.64 -9.19
C GLY A 104 0.27 -2.54 -9.66
N SER A 105 0.46 -2.71 -10.97
CA SER A 105 1.59 -3.49 -11.50
C SER A 105 2.93 -2.79 -11.26
N PHE A 106 2.99 -1.46 -11.42
CA PHE A 106 4.18 -0.67 -11.10
C PHE A 106 4.56 -0.77 -9.62
N LEU A 107 3.58 -0.60 -8.71
CA LEU A 107 3.80 -0.73 -7.27
C LEU A 107 4.30 -2.12 -6.89
N ALA A 108 3.75 -3.18 -7.51
CA ALA A 108 4.19 -4.55 -7.27
C ALA A 108 5.63 -4.80 -7.77
N ALA A 109 5.99 -4.26 -8.93
CA ALA A 109 7.35 -4.36 -9.45
C ALA A 109 8.36 -3.56 -8.60
N ALA A 110 7.96 -2.39 -8.09
CA ALA A 110 8.78 -1.58 -7.19
C ALA A 110 8.97 -2.27 -5.82
N ALA A 111 7.92 -2.91 -5.30
CA ALA A 111 7.99 -3.73 -4.10
C ALA A 111 8.95 -4.91 -4.26
N ALA A 112 9.04 -5.50 -5.47
CA ALA A 112 10.04 -6.51 -5.76
C ALA A 112 11.47 -5.95 -5.61
N TRP A 113 11.72 -4.66 -5.84
CA TRP A 113 13.01 -4.00 -5.55
C TRP A 113 13.18 -3.57 -4.08
N GLY A 114 12.17 -3.83 -3.25
CA GLY A 114 12.13 -3.49 -1.83
C GLY A 114 11.41 -2.17 -1.53
N ILE A 115 11.01 -1.38 -2.53
CA ILE A 115 10.37 -0.08 -2.32
C ILE A 115 8.92 -0.27 -1.90
N GLY A 116 8.58 0.16 -0.68
CA GLY A 116 7.24 0.00 -0.11
C GLY A 116 6.88 -1.47 0.19
N ALA A 117 7.83 -2.40 0.17
CA ALA A 117 7.58 -3.83 0.31
C ALA A 117 6.85 -4.19 1.61
N GLY A 118 7.23 -3.57 2.73
CA GLY A 118 6.56 -3.80 4.03
C GLY A 118 5.05 -3.52 3.99
N LEU A 119 4.64 -2.44 3.31
CA LEU A 119 3.21 -2.11 3.13
C LEU A 119 2.53 -3.01 2.10
N PHE A 120 3.25 -3.31 1.03
CA PHE A 120 2.77 -4.22 -0.02
C PHE A 120 2.44 -5.59 0.57
N ASP A 121 3.27 -6.09 1.48
CA ASP A 121 3.12 -7.40 2.14
C ASP A 121 2.17 -7.36 3.35
N LEU A 122 1.93 -6.18 3.96
CA LEU A 122 1.01 -6.04 5.08
C LEU A 122 -0.41 -6.54 4.70
N PRO A 123 -0.96 -7.59 5.33
CA PRO A 123 -2.29 -8.08 4.98
C PRO A 123 -3.38 -7.02 5.24
N PRO A 124 -4.55 -7.13 4.59
CA PRO A 124 -5.68 -6.24 4.89
C PRO A 124 -6.00 -6.23 6.38
N LEU A 125 -6.18 -5.03 6.93
CA LEU A 125 -6.46 -4.82 8.34
C LEU A 125 -7.95 -4.68 8.58
N ARG A 126 -8.43 -5.26 9.67
CA ARG A 126 -9.83 -5.17 10.09
C ARG A 126 -9.99 -4.10 11.17
N ILE A 127 -10.84 -3.12 10.89
CA ILE A 127 -11.27 -2.12 11.87
C ILE A 127 -12.69 -2.46 12.33
N PRO A 128 -12.92 -2.70 13.62
CA PRO A 128 -14.23 -3.08 14.14
C PRO A 128 -15.23 -1.92 14.10
N SER A 129 -16.53 -2.22 14.00
CA SER A 129 -17.61 -1.22 13.89
C SER A 129 -17.75 -0.30 15.10
N ASN A 130 -17.19 -0.65 16.27
CA ASN A 130 -17.13 0.25 17.41
C ASN A 130 -16.04 1.35 17.30
N LYS A 131 -15.24 1.34 16.22
CA LYS A 131 -14.18 2.33 15.95
C LYS A 131 -14.48 3.22 14.74
N VAL A 132 -15.49 2.88 13.93
CA VAL A 132 -15.85 3.59 12.68
C VAL A 132 -17.35 3.73 12.56
N HIS A 133 -17.81 4.78 11.89
CA HIS A 133 -19.24 4.98 11.66
C HIS A 133 -19.71 4.19 10.44
N ILE A 134 -20.53 3.17 10.67
CA ILE A 134 -21.10 2.31 9.63
C ILE A 134 -22.60 2.53 9.54
N VAL A 135 -23.06 2.88 8.34
CA VAL A 135 -24.45 3.18 8.04
C VAL A 135 -25.04 2.05 7.20
N PRO A 136 -26.08 1.34 7.67
CA PRO A 136 -26.84 0.43 6.82
C PRO A 136 -27.64 1.23 5.81
N GLN A 137 -27.52 0.89 4.53
CA GLN A 137 -28.32 1.46 3.44
C GLN A 137 -29.36 0.42 3.02
N GLY A 138 -30.63 0.77 3.22
CA GLY A 138 -31.76 -0.05 2.83
C GLY A 138 -32.06 0.06 1.33
N LYS A 139 -32.59 -1.01 0.76
CA LYS A 139 -33.13 -0.97 -0.60
C LYS A 139 -34.36 -0.05 -0.60
N PRO A 140 -34.45 0.94 -1.53
CA PRO A 140 -35.53 1.92 -1.54
C PRO A 140 -36.92 1.27 -1.50
N GLY A 141 -37.78 1.74 -0.59
CA GLY A 141 -39.15 1.23 -0.42
C GLY A 141 -39.27 -0.11 0.31
N THR A 142 -38.20 -0.60 0.93
CA THR A 142 -38.20 -1.86 1.69
C THR A 142 -37.47 -1.72 3.03
N ASN A 143 -37.71 -2.65 3.96
CA ASN A 143 -36.96 -2.76 5.22
C ASN A 143 -35.71 -3.67 5.09
N ILE A 144 -35.29 -3.99 3.88
CA ILE A 144 -34.15 -4.88 3.62
C ILE A 144 -32.88 -4.04 3.52
N ILE A 145 -31.88 -4.36 4.34
CA ILE A 145 -30.54 -3.78 4.22
C ILE A 145 -29.88 -4.31 2.94
N GLU A 146 -29.50 -3.41 2.04
CA GLU A 146 -28.84 -3.74 0.77
C GLU A 146 -27.32 -3.77 0.92
N ARG A 147 -26.76 -2.82 1.67
CA ARG A 147 -25.31 -2.72 1.92
C ARG A 147 -25.01 -1.91 3.17
N TYR A 148 -23.77 -2.00 3.62
CA TYR A 148 -23.22 -1.14 4.66
C TYR A 148 -22.20 -0.19 4.03
N VAL A 149 -22.23 1.08 4.44
CA VAL A 149 -21.31 2.11 3.96
C VAL A 149 -20.60 2.73 5.16
N MET A 150 -19.30 3.00 5.02
CA MET A 150 -18.54 3.76 6.00
C MET A 150 -18.62 5.23 5.62
N ASP A 151 -19.05 6.08 6.55
CA ASP A 151 -19.17 7.53 6.33
C ASP A 151 -17.91 8.31 6.76
N ASP A 152 -16.89 7.60 7.23
CA ASP A 152 -15.60 8.16 7.57
C ASP A 152 -14.69 8.29 6.35
N THR A 153 -13.72 9.20 6.44
CA THR A 153 -12.51 9.17 5.60
C THR A 153 -11.35 8.79 6.49
N LEU A 154 -10.56 7.81 6.03
CA LEU A 154 -9.41 7.29 6.75
C LEU A 154 -8.13 7.76 6.07
N THR A 155 -7.21 8.29 6.85
CA THR A 155 -5.83 8.59 6.43
C THR A 155 -4.86 7.97 7.42
N LEU A 156 -3.57 7.96 7.10
CA LEU A 156 -2.53 7.56 8.04
C LEU A 156 -1.91 8.80 8.69
N ASP A 157 -1.78 8.78 10.01
CA ASP A 157 -1.08 9.80 10.81
C ASP A 157 0.37 9.39 11.04
N ASP A 158 0.61 8.11 11.30
CA ASP A 158 1.93 7.59 11.65
C ASP A 158 2.09 6.12 11.23
N ILE A 159 3.33 5.74 10.97
CA ILE A 159 3.73 4.37 10.65
C ILE A 159 5.18 4.13 11.09
N THR A 160 5.42 2.93 11.60
CA THR A 160 6.74 2.47 12.03
C THR A 160 7.02 1.11 11.42
N TYR A 161 8.30 0.83 11.20
CA TYR A 161 8.77 -0.39 10.58
C TYR A 161 9.77 -1.08 11.50
N ASN A 162 9.81 -2.41 11.41
CA ASN A 162 10.81 -3.24 12.05
C ASN A 162 12.14 -3.19 11.28
N ASP A 163 13.19 -3.74 11.89
CA ASP A 163 14.52 -3.83 11.28
C ASP A 163 14.54 -4.68 10.00
N ASP A 164 13.55 -5.53 9.75
CA ASP A 164 13.40 -6.28 8.50
C ASP A 164 12.60 -5.51 7.42
N GLY A 165 12.04 -4.35 7.75
CA GLY A 165 11.21 -3.53 6.86
C GLY A 165 9.71 -3.90 6.88
N SER A 166 9.30 -4.88 7.69
CA SER A 166 7.87 -5.15 7.93
C SER A 166 7.25 -4.02 8.76
N VAL A 167 5.95 -3.77 8.59
CA VAL A 167 5.25 -2.73 9.36
C VAL A 167 5.08 -3.19 10.80
N ALA A 168 5.61 -2.41 11.74
CA ALA A 168 5.56 -2.69 13.18
C ALA A 168 4.29 -2.14 13.83
N SER A 169 3.94 -0.89 13.49
CA SER A 169 2.72 -0.25 13.98
C SER A 169 2.29 0.90 13.08
N LEU A 170 1.02 1.27 13.17
CA LEU A 170 0.46 2.40 12.44
C LEU A 170 -0.71 3.06 13.17
N ARG A 171 -0.99 4.31 12.81
CA ARG A 171 -2.09 5.12 13.36
C ARG A 171 -2.97 5.60 12.22
N VAL A 172 -4.18 5.09 12.14
CA VAL A 172 -5.22 5.55 11.19
C VAL A 172 -5.97 6.70 11.83
N CYS A 173 -6.08 7.82 11.13
CA CYS A 173 -6.84 8.99 11.55
C CYS A 173 -8.17 9.05 10.81
N LYS A 174 -9.25 9.32 11.55
CA LYS A 174 -10.56 9.66 10.99
C LYS A 174 -10.64 11.17 10.74
N ARG A 175 -11.56 11.60 9.87
CA ARG A 175 -11.81 13.03 9.59
C ARG A 175 -12.12 13.85 10.85
N ASP A 176 -12.76 13.24 11.86
CA ASP A 176 -13.08 13.87 13.14
C ASP A 176 -11.85 14.04 14.07
N GLY A 177 -10.66 13.62 13.63
CA GLY A 177 -9.40 13.69 14.38
C GLY A 177 -9.17 12.54 15.35
N SER A 178 -10.12 11.60 15.47
CA SER A 178 -9.91 10.42 16.33
C SER A 178 -9.03 9.38 15.65
N VAL A 179 -8.26 8.66 16.47
CA VAL A 179 -7.17 7.80 16.01
C VAL A 179 -7.41 6.34 16.38
N ILE A 180 -7.11 5.45 15.44
CA ILE A 180 -7.16 4.01 15.57
C ILE A 180 -5.72 3.50 15.43
N THR A 181 -5.18 2.92 16.51
CA THR A 181 -3.84 2.34 16.50
C THR A 181 -3.90 0.86 16.18
N TRP A 182 -2.99 0.41 15.32
CA TRP A 182 -2.70 -1.00 15.05
C TRP A 182 -1.23 -1.28 15.33
N GLN A 183 -0.96 -2.47 15.87
CA GLN A 183 0.39 -2.98 16.10
C GLN A 183 0.45 -4.42 15.57
N ALA A 184 1.58 -4.78 14.99
CA ALA A 184 1.90 -6.17 14.69
C ALA A 184 1.98 -6.96 16.01
N ASN A 185 1.45 -8.17 16.00
CA ASN A 185 1.54 -9.09 17.14
C ASN A 185 2.86 -9.84 17.13
#